data_AF-A0A6I2SMI5-F1
#
_entry.id   AF-A0A6I2SMI5-F1
#
_cell.length_a   1.000
_cell.length_b   1.000
_cell.length_c   1.000
_cell.angle_alpha   90.00
_cell.angle_beta   90.00
_cell.angle_gamma   90.00
#
_symmetry.space_group_name_H-M   'P 1'
#
loop_
_entity.id
_entity.type
_entity.pdbx_description
1 polymer ?
#
loop_
_entity_poly.entity_id
_entity_poly.type
_entity_poly.pdbx_seq_one_letter_code
_entity_poly.pdbx_strand_id
1 'polypeptide(L)'
;MADNKIETGGKKPSGKQTWQDRKLQKVVRDDIDVISRKTLDQSDFISMLNTHDNVLYQFRMKMGRNSNITFEKAQEFIERSQKIREEINLLNAEMCELMDWDYTPPRGFSNPLSKSGEEETKGAKKKNVVSAAT
;
A
#
# COMPACT_ATOMS: atom_id res chain seq x y z
N MET A 1 -20.71 -19.34 48.77
CA MET A 1 -21.13 -18.43 47.67
C MET A 1 -20.28 -18.81 46.47
N ALA A 2 -20.93 -19.10 45.35
CA ALA A 2 -20.51 -20.08 44.35
C ALA A 2 -19.31 -19.67 43.47
N ASP A 3 -18.47 -20.66 43.19
CA ASP A 3 -17.46 -20.66 42.13
C ASP A 3 -18.12 -20.44 40.76
N ASN A 4 -17.85 -19.30 40.13
CA ASN A 4 -18.21 -19.07 38.74
C ASN A 4 -17.20 -19.80 37.83
N LYS A 5 -17.52 -21.05 37.50
CA LYS A 5 -16.93 -21.75 36.35
C LYS A 5 -17.30 -21.00 35.07
N ILE A 6 -16.32 -20.37 34.43
CA ILE A 6 -16.43 -19.96 33.03
C ILE A 6 -16.36 -21.23 32.20
N GLU A 7 -17.51 -21.72 31.75
CA GLU A 7 -17.59 -22.79 30.77
C GLU A 7 -17.02 -22.29 29.44
N THR A 8 -15.79 -22.70 29.11
CA THR A 8 -15.25 -22.62 27.75
C THR A 8 -15.95 -23.67 26.88
N GLY A 9 -17.21 -23.42 26.57
CA GLY A 9 -17.99 -24.15 25.57
C GLY A 9 -17.53 -23.78 24.16
N GLY A 10 -16.34 -24.24 23.78
CA GLY A 10 -15.81 -24.10 22.43
C GLY A 10 -16.57 -24.99 21.44
N LYS A 11 -17.79 -24.59 21.07
CA LYS A 11 -18.45 -25.12 19.86
C LYS A 11 -17.53 -24.82 18.68
N LYS A 12 -16.85 -25.84 18.16
CA LYS A 12 -16.17 -25.76 16.86
C LYS A 12 -17.22 -25.24 15.85
N PRO A 13 -16.97 -24.12 15.14
CA PRO A 13 -17.94 -23.60 14.20
C PRO A 13 -18.15 -24.63 13.08
N SER A 14 -19.25 -25.38 13.18
CA SER A 14 -19.68 -26.32 12.16
C SER A 14 -20.38 -25.52 11.05
N GLY A 15 -19.58 -25.07 10.10
CA GLY A 15 -20.04 -24.42 8.88
C GLY A 15 -18.84 -24.24 7.97
N LYS A 16 -19.00 -24.48 6.66
CA LYS A 16 -17.96 -24.12 5.69
C LYS A 16 -17.71 -22.63 5.84
N GLN A 17 -16.58 -22.26 6.46
CA GLN A 17 -16.18 -20.87 6.63
C GLN A 17 -16.26 -20.18 5.27
N THR A 18 -17.09 -19.15 5.17
CA THR A 18 -17.34 -18.51 3.88
C THR A 18 -16.07 -17.80 3.43
N TRP A 19 -15.93 -17.58 2.12
CA TRP A 19 -14.80 -16.82 1.58
C TRP A 19 -14.72 -15.41 2.20
N GLN A 20 -15.86 -14.82 2.55
CA GLN A 20 -15.96 -13.52 3.20
C GLN A 20 -15.41 -13.57 4.64
N ASP A 21 -15.77 -14.59 5.42
CA ASP A 21 -15.25 -14.78 6.78
C ASP A 21 -13.73 -14.95 6.79
N ARG A 22 -13.17 -15.66 5.80
CA ARG A 22 -11.72 -15.81 5.63
C ARG A 22 -11.05 -14.48 5.31
N LYS A 23 -11.71 -13.59 4.56
CA LYS A 23 -11.18 -12.26 4.26
C LYS A 23 -11.23 -11.37 5.51
N LEU A 24 -12.34 -11.37 6.25
CA LEU A 24 -12.48 -10.62 7.49
C LEU A 24 -11.42 -11.03 8.53
N GLN A 25 -11.16 -12.32 8.70
CA GLN A 25 -10.09 -12.78 9.59
C GLN A 25 -8.70 -12.32 9.17
N LYS A 26 -8.45 -12.15 7.87
CA LYS A 26 -7.16 -11.64 7.36
C LYS A 26 -7.02 -10.14 7.59
N VAL A 27 -8.10 -9.38 7.46
CA VAL A 27 -8.12 -7.92 7.68
C VAL A 27 -7.74 -7.56 9.13
N VAL A 28 -8.00 -8.45 10.09
CA VAL A 28 -7.70 -8.22 11.51
C VAL A 28 -6.22 -8.46 11.85
N ARG A 29 -5.42 -9.01 10.93
CA ARG A 29 -4.01 -9.29 11.20
C ARG A 29 -3.17 -8.03 11.02
N ASP A 30 -2.26 -7.80 11.96
CA ASP A 30 -1.34 -6.65 11.95
C ASP A 30 -0.33 -6.66 10.78
N ASP A 31 -0.13 -7.82 10.13
CA ASP A 31 0.81 -8.00 9.03
C ASP A 31 0.16 -7.92 7.64
N ILE A 32 -1.11 -7.51 7.55
CA ILE A 32 -1.85 -7.44 6.28
C ILE A 32 -2.45 -6.05 6.09
N ASP A 33 -2.04 -5.39 5.00
CA ASP A 33 -2.72 -4.20 4.51
C ASP A 33 -3.91 -4.57 3.60
N VAL A 34 -5.02 -3.86 3.77
CA VAL A 34 -6.23 -4.07 2.95
C VAL A 34 -6.23 -3.13 1.76
N ILE A 35 -6.17 -3.70 0.55
CA ILE A 35 -6.27 -2.94 -0.70
C ILE A 35 -7.73 -2.87 -1.14
N SER A 36 -8.28 -1.65 -1.25
CA SER A 36 -9.61 -1.43 -1.81
C SER A 36 -9.61 -1.72 -3.31
N ARG A 37 -10.54 -2.55 -3.79
CA ARG A 37 -10.74 -2.81 -5.22
C ARG A 37 -11.95 -2.04 -5.71
N LYS A 38 -11.71 -0.95 -6.47
CA LYS A 38 -12.78 -0.13 -7.08
C LYS A 38 -13.28 -0.71 -8.40
N THR A 39 -12.42 -1.38 -9.15
CA THR A 39 -12.72 -1.93 -10.48
C THR A 39 -12.30 -3.40 -10.57
N LEU A 40 -12.99 -4.20 -11.39
CA LEU A 40 -12.80 -5.66 -11.43
C LEU A 40 -11.48 -6.08 -12.10
N ASP A 41 -11.02 -5.30 -13.06
CA ASP A 41 -9.75 -5.43 -13.79
C ASP A 41 -8.51 -5.33 -12.88
N GLN A 42 -8.65 -4.70 -11.71
CA GLN A 42 -7.55 -4.56 -10.74
C GLN A 42 -7.25 -5.84 -9.94
N SER A 43 -8.07 -6.90 -10.08
CA SER A 43 -7.85 -8.16 -9.35
C SER A 43 -6.52 -8.83 -9.70
N ASP A 44 -6.12 -8.80 -10.97
CA ASP A 44 -4.85 -9.37 -11.41
C ASP A 44 -3.68 -8.53 -10.92
N PHE A 45 -3.83 -7.20 -10.94
CA PHE A 45 -2.82 -6.28 -10.44
C PHE A 45 -2.55 -6.46 -8.94
N ILE A 46 -3.62 -6.57 -8.13
CA ILE A 46 -3.51 -6.88 -6.69
C ILE A 46 -2.82 -8.23 -6.47
N SER A 47 -3.13 -9.23 -7.30
CA SER A 47 -2.49 -10.55 -7.21
C SER A 47 -0.98 -10.46 -7.53
N MET A 48 -0.61 -9.71 -8.57
CA MET A 48 0.78 -9.45 -8.93
C MET A 48 1.55 -8.72 -7.83
N LEU A 49 0.94 -7.71 -7.18
CA LEU A 49 1.56 -7.01 -6.05
C LEU A 49 1.88 -7.97 -4.90
N ASN A 50 0.93 -8.84 -4.53
CA ASN A 50 1.15 -9.83 -3.47
C ASN A 50 2.23 -10.86 -3.85
N THR A 51 2.28 -11.30 -5.10
CA THR A 51 3.34 -12.19 -5.60
C THR A 51 4.70 -11.51 -5.54
N HIS A 52 4.78 -10.25 -5.97
CA HIS A 52 6.02 -9.47 -5.96
C HIS A 52 6.55 -9.28 -4.54
N ASP A 53 5.69 -8.93 -3.58
CA ASP A 53 6.07 -8.80 -2.17
C ASP A 53 6.66 -10.10 -1.60
N ASN A 54 5.98 -11.23 -1.80
CA ASN A 54 6.48 -12.53 -1.34
C ASN A 54 7.80 -12.91 -2.02
N VAL A 55 7.93 -12.68 -3.33
CA VAL A 55 9.18 -12.95 -4.06
C VAL A 55 10.32 -12.06 -3.55
N LEU A 56 10.06 -10.77 -3.29
CA LEU A 56 11.03 -9.84 -2.72
C LEU A 56 11.46 -10.26 -1.30
N TYR A 57 10.52 -10.66 -0.46
CA TYR A 57 10.82 -11.20 0.86
C TYR A 57 11.75 -12.42 0.77
N GLN A 58 11.39 -13.41 -0.06
CA GLN A 58 12.20 -14.62 -0.26
C GLN A 58 13.57 -14.28 -0.85
N PHE A 59 13.63 -13.34 -1.78
CA PHE A 59 14.86 -12.86 -2.38
C PHE A 59 15.79 -12.26 -1.32
N ARG A 60 15.28 -11.37 -0.46
CA ARG A 60 16.03 -10.78 0.66
C ARG A 60 16.51 -11.82 1.65
N MET A 61 15.69 -12.82 1.98
CA MET A 61 16.09 -13.90 2.90
C MET A 61 17.19 -14.80 2.33
N LYS A 62 17.22 -14.99 1.00
CA LYS A 62 18.23 -15.82 0.31
C LYS A 62 19.48 -15.05 -0.11
N MET A 63 19.44 -13.72 -0.10
CA MET A 63 20.58 -12.87 -0.41
C MET A 63 21.76 -13.17 0.53
N GLY A 64 22.97 -13.33 -0.01
CA GLY A 64 24.16 -13.72 0.75
C GLY A 64 24.21 -15.19 1.20
N ARG A 65 23.12 -15.95 1.05
CA ARG A 65 23.07 -17.41 1.32
C ARG A 65 23.10 -18.24 0.04
N ASN A 66 22.60 -17.70 -1.07
CA ASN A 66 22.61 -18.33 -2.38
C ASN A 66 23.66 -17.66 -3.27
N SER A 67 24.66 -18.43 -3.72
CA SER A 67 25.76 -17.96 -4.58
C SER A 67 25.29 -17.42 -5.94
N ASN A 68 24.09 -17.78 -6.39
CA ASN A 68 23.53 -17.30 -7.65
C ASN A 68 22.94 -15.90 -7.53
N ILE A 69 22.74 -15.38 -6.31
CA ILE A 69 22.23 -14.03 -6.07
C ILE A 69 23.44 -13.12 -5.87
N THR A 70 23.97 -12.59 -6.96
CA THR A 70 25.02 -11.57 -6.91
C THR A 70 24.44 -10.22 -6.52
N PHE A 71 25.29 -9.33 -5.99
CA PHE A 71 24.88 -7.99 -5.62
C PHE A 71 24.36 -7.19 -6.82
N GLU A 72 25.03 -7.31 -7.97
CA GLU A 72 24.67 -6.61 -9.20
C GLU A 72 23.28 -7.02 -9.69
N LYS A 73 22.97 -8.33 -9.63
CA LYS A 73 21.63 -8.82 -9.99
C LYS A 73 20.55 -8.37 -9.02
N ALA A 74 20.87 -8.29 -7.73
CA ALA A 74 19.95 -7.74 -6.75
C ALA A 74 19.66 -6.26 -7.00
N GLN A 75 20.70 -5.48 -7.28
CA GLN A 75 20.57 -4.07 -7.64
C GLN A 75 19.71 -3.89 -8.90
N GLU A 76 19.96 -4.66 -9.96
CA GLU A 76 19.17 -4.64 -11.20
C GLU A 76 17.67 -4.84 -10.94
N PHE A 77 17.30 -5.83 -10.12
CA PHE A 77 15.89 -6.08 -9.80
C PHE A 77 15.25 -4.97 -8.96
N ILE A 78 16.00 -4.38 -8.03
CA ILE A 78 15.50 -3.26 -7.22
C ILE A 78 15.26 -2.03 -8.10
N GLU A 79 16.22 -1.68 -8.96
CA GLU A 79 16.11 -0.56 -9.90
C GLU A 79 14.93 -0.75 -10.87
N ARG A 80 14.77 -1.95 -11.44
CA ARG A 80 13.63 -2.26 -12.31
C ARG A 80 12.29 -2.15 -11.58
N SER A 81 12.21 -2.64 -10.34
CA SER A 81 11.02 -2.50 -9.49
C SER A 81 10.70 -1.03 -9.18
N GLN A 82 11.72 -0.19 -9.06
CA GLN A 82 11.58 1.25 -8.86
C GLN A 82 11.08 1.96 -10.11
N LYS A 83 11.66 1.65 -11.27
CA LYS A 83 11.21 2.16 -12.57
C LYS A 83 9.75 1.81 -12.88
N ILE A 84 9.34 0.57 -12.64
CA ILE A 84 7.93 0.15 -12.85
C ILE A 84 6.97 0.99 -11.99
N ARG A 85 7.36 1.30 -10.75
CA ARG A 85 6.54 2.15 -9.86
C ARG A 85 6.44 3.59 -10.39
N GLU A 86 7.53 4.13 -10.93
CA GLU A 86 7.53 5.45 -11.57
C GLU A 86 6.69 5.48 -12.85
N GLU A 87 6.75 4.42 -13.67
CA GLU A 87 5.92 4.27 -14.88
C GLU A 87 4.42 4.20 -14.53
N ILE A 88 4.05 3.48 -13.46
CA ILE A 88 2.67 3.47 -12.96
C ILE A 88 2.24 4.87 -12.48
N ASN A 89 3.12 5.58 -11.78
CA ASN A 89 2.86 6.94 -11.31
C ASN A 89 2.64 7.92 -12.48
N LEU A 90 3.43 7.80 -13.55
CA LEU A 90 3.25 8.54 -14.79
C LEU A 90 1.91 8.22 -15.46
N LEU A 91 1.60 6.93 -15.64
CA LEU A 91 0.34 6.49 -16.23
C LEU A 91 -0.87 7.06 -15.47
N ASN A 92 -0.83 7.04 -14.14
CA ASN A 92 -1.90 7.62 -13.33
C ASN A 92 -2.05 9.13 -13.57
N ALA A 93 -0.94 9.87 -13.68
CA ALA A 93 -0.95 11.29 -13.94
C ALA A 93 -1.53 11.61 -15.33
N GLU A 94 -1.12 10.86 -16.37
CA GLU A 94 -1.63 11.00 -17.74
C GLU A 94 -3.13 10.71 -17.82
N MET A 95 -3.59 9.66 -17.13
CA MET A 95 -5.02 9.34 -17.04
C MET A 95 -5.82 10.45 -16.35
N CYS A 96 -5.28 11.03 -15.27
CA CYS A 96 -5.89 12.15 -14.58
C CYS A 96 -5.96 13.40 -15.47
N GLU A 97 -4.89 13.74 -16.19
CA GLU A 97 -4.85 14.86 -17.14
C GLU A 97 -5.92 14.69 -18.23
N LEU A 98 -6.05 13.50 -18.82
CA LEU A 98 -7.06 13.22 -19.85
C LEU A 98 -8.51 13.40 -19.35
N MET A 99 -8.74 13.19 -18.06
CA MET A 99 -10.06 13.31 -17.42
C MET A 99 -10.30 14.69 -16.76
N ASP A 100 -9.38 15.64 -16.92
CA ASP A 100 -9.37 16.93 -16.22
C ASP A 100 -9.47 16.78 -14.68
N TRP A 101 -8.76 15.78 -14.13
CA TRP A 101 -8.71 15.49 -12.70
C TRP A 101 -7.36 15.87 -12.09
N ASP A 102 -7.40 16.49 -10.91
CA ASP A 102 -6.20 16.81 -10.15
C ASP A 102 -5.52 15.55 -9.63
N TYR A 103 -4.34 15.23 -10.17
CA TYR A 103 -3.55 14.11 -9.70
C TYR A 103 -2.80 14.44 -8.41
N THR A 104 -3.14 13.74 -7.32
CA THR A 104 -2.37 13.75 -6.07
C THR A 104 -1.56 12.44 -5.94
N PRO A 105 -0.23 12.49 -6.11
CA PRO A 105 0.61 11.29 -5.99
C PRO A 105 0.58 10.69 -4.58
N PRO A 106 0.75 9.37 -4.46
CA PRO A 106 0.91 8.73 -3.16
C PRO A 106 2.22 9.15 -2.48
N ARG A 107 2.29 8.97 -1.15
CA ARG A 107 3.46 9.34 -0.35
C ARG A 107 4.73 8.70 -0.91
N GLY A 108 5.78 9.52 -1.09
CA GLY A 108 7.06 9.08 -1.66
C GLY A 108 7.17 9.21 -3.18
N PHE A 109 6.11 9.67 -3.86
CA PHE A 109 6.12 10.01 -5.28
C PHE A 109 5.87 11.51 -5.48
N SER A 110 6.43 12.07 -6.55
CA SER A 110 6.10 13.40 -7.07
C SER A 110 5.16 13.28 -8.27
N ASN A 111 4.43 14.35 -8.58
CA ASN A 111 3.62 14.39 -9.79
C ASN A 111 4.58 14.54 -10.99
N PRO A 112 4.62 13.58 -11.94
CA PRO A 112 5.56 13.63 -13.04
C PRO A 112 5.18 14.68 -14.09
N LEU A 113 3.91 15.12 -14.11
CA LEU A 113 3.39 16.12 -15.05
C LEU A 113 3.29 17.52 -14.44
N SER A 114 3.58 17.68 -13.14
CA SER A 114 3.67 19.03 -12.57
C SER A 114 4.87 19.73 -13.20
N LYS A 115 4.60 20.73 -14.04
CA LYS A 115 5.61 21.59 -14.65
C LYS A 115 6.56 22.08 -13.56
N SER A 116 7.81 21.64 -13.59
CA SER A 116 8.84 22.16 -12.71
C SER A 116 9.13 23.62 -13.08
N GLY A 117 8.59 24.58 -12.31
CA GLY A 117 9.30 25.84 -12.09
C GLY A 117 8.61 27.19 -12.30
N GLU A 118 7.29 27.38 -12.20
CA GLU A 118 6.74 28.72 -11.89
C GLU A 118 5.62 28.62 -10.83
N GLU A 119 5.76 29.45 -9.79
CA GLU A 119 4.91 29.62 -8.60
C GLU A 119 5.27 28.84 -7.30
N GLU A 120 6.55 28.82 -6.94
CA GLU A 120 6.87 29.25 -5.57
C GLU A 120 6.54 30.74 -5.44
N THR A 121 5.33 31.07 -4.97
CA THR A 121 5.01 32.10 -3.97
C THR A 121 3.55 32.55 -4.10
N LYS A 122 2.68 31.99 -3.25
CA LYS A 122 1.69 32.74 -2.44
C LYS A 122 0.82 31.76 -1.67
N GLY A 123 0.94 31.77 -0.35
CA GLY A 123 -0.01 31.06 0.50
C GLY A 123 0.42 30.74 1.92
N ALA A 124 1.65 31.04 2.33
CA ALA A 124 1.99 31.00 3.76
C ALA A 124 1.40 32.22 4.49
N LYS A 125 0.62 31.93 5.55
CA LYS A 125 0.07 32.79 6.63
C LYS A 125 -1.32 33.38 6.41
N LYS A 126 -2.28 32.82 7.17
CA LYS A 126 -2.78 33.50 8.38
C LYS A 126 -3.03 32.49 9.50
N LYS A 127 -2.10 32.47 10.47
CA LYS A 127 -2.37 32.00 11.84
C LYS A 127 -3.42 32.93 12.42
N ASN A 128 -4.60 32.41 12.78
CA ASN A 128 -5.47 33.08 13.73
C ASN A 128 -4.80 33.03 15.10
N VAL A 129 -4.11 34.12 15.46
CA VAL A 129 -3.83 34.44 16.87
C VAL A 129 -5.00 35.30 17.31
N VAL A 130 -5.95 34.71 18.02
CA VAL A 130 -6.94 35.47 18.79
C VAL A 130 -6.21 35.96 20.04
N SER A 131 -5.84 37.25 20.07
CA SER A 131 -5.42 37.88 21.32
C SER A 131 -6.67 38.10 22.18
N ALA A 132 -6.69 37.47 23.34
CA ALA A 132 -7.54 37.89 24.45
C ALA A 132 -7.07 39.28 24.93
N ALA A 133 -7.97 40.26 24.85
CA ALA A 133 -7.92 41.49 25.64
C ALA A 133 -9.29 42.16 25.55
N THR A 134 -10.12 42.00 26.57
CA THR A 134 -10.73 43.07 27.37
C THR A 134 -11.36 42.42 28.60
#